data_AF-A0A3N4S4P3-F1
#
_entry.id   AF-A0A3N4S4P3-F1
#
_cell.length_a   1.000
_cell.length_b   1.000
_cell.length_c   1.000
_cell.angle_alpha   90.00
_cell.angle_beta   90.00
_cell.angle_gamma   90.00
#
_symmetry.space_group_name_H-M   'P 1'
#
loop_
_entity.id
_entity.type
_entity.pdbx_description
1 polymer ?
#
loop_
_entity_poly.entity_id
_entity_poly.type
_entity_poly.pdbx_seq_one_letter_code
_entity_poly.pdbx_strand_id
1 'polypeptide(L)'
;MWSLAVLDSSAPDTDLALRRTATASSVDDSSRGPGNATDGDPGTRWSSAHQDDQRIRVDLGSEVPFDRVVITWETRSNSAAGTVTASWPADVAVSRPQVRGEAYNAPPSTGNA
;
A
#
# COMPACT_ATOMS: atom_id res chain seq x y z
N MET A 1 9.97 4.34 3.10
CA MET A 1 8.91 4.36 2.08
C MET A 1 8.63 5.82 1.73
N TRP A 2 8.77 6.20 0.46
CA TRP A 2 8.49 7.56 -0.02
C TRP A 2 7.00 7.79 -0.23
N SER A 3 6.29 6.82 -0.83
CA SER A 3 4.85 6.93 -1.01
C SER A 3 4.16 5.57 -1.03
N LEU A 4 2.88 5.57 -0.67
CA LEU A 4 1.92 4.48 -0.82
C LEU A 4 0.66 5.07 -1.48
N ALA A 5 0.42 4.70 -2.73
CA ALA A 5 -0.76 5.08 -3.48
C ALA A 5 -1.71 3.90 -3.65
N VAL A 6 -3.00 4.18 -3.60
CA VAL A 6 -4.08 3.21 -3.86
C VAL A 6 -4.91 3.73 -5.02
N LEU A 7 -4.97 2.94 -6.10
CA LEU A 7 -5.52 3.37 -7.39
C LEU A 7 -6.62 2.42 -7.84
N ASP A 8 -7.59 3.00 -8.55
CA ASP A 8 -8.62 2.29 -9.30
C ASP A 8 -8.39 2.54 -10.80
N SER A 9 -8.34 1.49 -11.62
CA SER A 9 -8.18 1.62 -13.07
C SER A 9 -9.35 2.36 -13.74
N SER A 10 -10.51 2.43 -13.09
CA SER A 10 -11.65 3.25 -13.55
C SER A 10 -11.42 4.75 -13.39
N ALA A 11 -10.52 5.15 -12.48
CA ALA A 11 -10.16 6.53 -12.18
C ALA A 11 -8.64 6.67 -11.91
N PRO A 12 -7.78 6.44 -12.92
CA PRO A 12 -6.34 6.25 -12.73
C PRO A 12 -5.59 7.49 -12.22
N ASP A 13 -6.19 8.68 -12.36
CA ASP A 13 -5.63 9.94 -11.89
C ASP A 13 -5.98 10.26 -10.41
N THR A 14 -6.76 9.38 -9.75
CA THR A 14 -7.16 9.55 -8.36
C THR A 14 -6.42 8.56 -7.46
N ASP A 15 -5.54 9.10 -6.61
CA ASP A 15 -4.96 8.34 -5.50
C ASP A 15 -5.89 8.40 -4.28
N LEU A 16 -6.49 7.25 -3.96
CA LEU A 16 -7.42 7.07 -2.86
C LEU A 16 -6.73 7.18 -1.48
N ALA A 17 -5.42 6.95 -1.42
CA ALA A 17 -4.62 7.05 -0.21
C ALA A 17 -4.10 8.48 0.04
N LEU A 18 -4.12 9.35 -0.97
CA LEU A 18 -3.60 10.70 -0.86
C LEU A 18 -4.32 11.48 0.26
N ARG A 19 -3.53 12.04 1.18
CA ARG A 19 -3.93 12.78 2.38
C ARG A 19 -4.84 11.99 3.34
N ARG A 20 -4.86 10.66 3.23
CA ARG A 20 -5.54 9.79 4.20
C ARG A 20 -4.71 9.58 5.45
N THR A 21 -5.38 9.23 6.54
CA THR A 21 -4.71 8.94 7.81
C THR A 21 -3.95 7.63 7.69
N ALA A 22 -2.66 7.67 7.98
CA ALA A 22 -1.81 6.49 8.05
C ALA A 22 -1.35 6.21 9.49
N THR A 23 -1.28 4.93 9.85
CA THR A 23 -0.78 4.42 11.14
C THR A 23 0.30 3.37 10.87
N ALA A 24 1.27 3.24 11.77
CA ALA A 24 2.32 2.22 11.63
C ALA A 24 2.63 1.59 12.98
N SER A 25 3.21 0.39 12.93
CA SER A 25 3.70 -0.33 14.12
C SER A 25 4.83 0.42 14.82
N SER A 26 5.65 1.17 14.08
CA SER A 26 6.73 1.98 14.63
C SER A 26 7.17 3.11 13.68
N VAL A 27 8.02 3.98 14.21
CA VAL A 27 8.75 5.01 13.47
C VAL A 27 10.22 4.99 13.92
N ASP A 28 11.15 5.19 12.99
CA ASP A 28 12.59 5.30 13.31
C ASP A 28 12.92 6.68 13.91
N ASP A 29 12.23 7.72 13.43
CA ASP A 29 12.38 9.10 13.85
C ASP A 29 11.02 9.82 13.82
N SER A 30 10.81 10.79 14.72
CA SER A 30 9.55 11.54 14.82
C SER A 30 9.17 12.32 13.55
N SER A 31 10.15 12.73 12.75
CA SER A 31 9.94 13.40 11.46
C SER A 31 9.56 12.44 10.33
N ARG A 32 9.67 11.12 10.54
CA ARG A 32 9.44 10.06 9.55
C ARG A 32 8.17 9.25 9.85
N GLY A 33 7.13 9.96 10.29
CA GLY A 33 5.84 9.37 10.64
C GLY A 33 5.12 8.69 9.46
N PRO A 34 4.12 7.83 9.74
CA PRO A 34 3.38 7.12 8.71
C PRO A 34 2.62 8.05 7.76
N GLY A 35 2.20 9.24 8.21
CA GLY A 35 1.51 10.23 7.37
C GLY A 35 2.32 10.68 6.16
N ASN A 36 3.65 10.60 6.24
CA ASN A 36 4.55 10.95 5.13
C ASN A 36 4.43 9.97 3.95
N ALA A 37 3.86 8.77 4.14
CA ALA A 37 3.66 7.85 3.03
C ALA A 37 2.49 8.28 2.12
N THR A 38 1.64 9.20 2.57
CA THR A 38 0.37 9.56 1.93
C THR A 38 0.21 11.07 1.76
N ASP A 39 1.22 11.89 2.06
CA ASP A 39 1.12 13.36 2.03
C ASP A 39 1.26 13.96 0.61
N GLY A 40 1.85 13.20 -0.31
CA GLY A 40 2.13 13.63 -1.68
C GLY A 40 3.42 14.46 -1.82
N ASP A 41 4.26 14.52 -0.79
CA ASP A 41 5.54 15.21 -0.82
C ASP A 41 6.68 14.22 -1.15
N PRO A 42 7.36 14.35 -2.30
CA PRO A 42 8.46 13.46 -2.65
C PRO A 42 9.72 13.64 -1.77
N GLY A 43 9.75 14.66 -0.92
CA GLY A 43 10.83 14.95 0.02
C GLY A 43 10.66 14.32 1.41
N THR A 44 9.48 13.81 1.74
CA THR A 44 9.20 13.18 3.04
C THR A 44 9.09 11.66 2.88
N ARG A 45 9.33 10.92 3.97
CA ARG A 45 9.20 9.46 3.95
C ARG A 45 8.76 8.92 5.30
N TRP A 46 8.04 7.80 5.27
CA TRP A 46 7.90 6.95 6.45
C TRP A 46 9.11 6.02 6.59
N SER A 47 9.59 5.82 7.81
CA SER A 47 10.59 4.82 8.16
C SER A 47 10.18 4.13 9.45
N SER A 48 10.14 2.80 9.45
CA SER A 48 9.97 2.01 10.67
C SER A 48 11.25 1.99 11.48
N ALA A 49 11.13 1.64 12.77
CA ALA A 49 12.28 1.21 13.54
C ALA A 49 12.97 0.01 12.85
N HIS A 50 14.26 -0.16 13.15
CA HIS A 50 15.10 -1.25 12.63
C HIS A 50 14.79 -2.59 13.31
N GLN A 51 13.58 -3.10 13.07
CA GLN A 51 13.04 -4.35 13.63
C GLN A 51 12.27 -5.09 12.53
N ASP A 52 12.08 -6.39 12.71
CA ASP A 52 11.28 -7.20 11.78
C ASP A 52 9.77 -6.94 11.96
N ASP A 53 8.97 -7.47 11.04
CA ASP A 53 7.50 -7.44 11.07
C ASP A 53 6.85 -6.05 11.20
N GLN A 54 7.49 -5.04 10.63
CA GLN A 54 6.94 -3.67 10.61
C GLN A 54 5.82 -3.53 9.58
N ARG A 55 4.78 -2.78 9.96
CA ARG A 55 3.57 -2.60 9.15
C ARG A 55 3.14 -1.14 9.14
N ILE A 56 2.58 -0.73 8.02
CA ILE A 56 1.85 0.54 7.84
C ILE A 56 0.43 0.22 7.35
N ARG A 57 -0.54 1.00 7.81
CA ARG A 57 -1.94 0.91 7.45
C ARG A 57 -2.45 2.30 7.10
N VAL A 58 -3.10 2.41 5.94
CA VAL A 58 -3.82 3.63 5.51
C VAL A 58 -5.32 3.40 5.70
N ASP A 59 -5.99 4.39 6.29
CA ASP A 59 -7.45 4.41 6.41
C ASP A 59 -8.05 5.22 5.26
N LEU A 60 -8.69 4.52 4.31
CA LEU A 60 -9.33 5.15 3.14
C LEU A 60 -10.63 5.91 3.52
N GLY A 61 -11.10 5.78 4.76
CA GLY A 61 -12.27 6.48 5.30
C GLY A 61 -13.62 5.83 4.97
N SER A 62 -13.71 5.07 3.88
CA SER A 62 -14.88 4.26 3.53
C SER A 62 -14.46 3.03 2.72
N GLU A 63 -15.36 2.07 2.58
CA GLU A 63 -15.18 0.97 1.62
C GLU A 63 -15.25 1.54 0.20
N VAL A 64 -14.15 1.41 -0.53
CA VAL A 64 -14.00 1.87 -1.91
C VAL A 64 -13.36 0.75 -2.73
N PRO A 65 -13.79 0.54 -3.99
CA PRO A 65 -13.10 -0.38 -4.88
C PRO A 65 -11.73 0.20 -5.25
N PHE A 66 -10.75 -0.68 -5.39
CA PHE A 66 -9.43 -0.37 -5.94
C PHE A 66 -8.82 -1.65 -6.49
N ASP A 67 -7.91 -1.52 -7.46
CA ASP A 67 -7.33 -2.67 -8.16
C ASP A 67 -5.80 -2.61 -8.23
N ARG A 68 -5.20 -1.55 -7.70
CA ARG A 68 -3.76 -1.34 -7.75
C ARG A 68 -3.23 -0.62 -6.51
N VAL A 69 -2.13 -1.14 -5.98
CA VAL A 69 -1.33 -0.51 -4.92
C VAL A 69 0.07 -0.25 -5.48
N VAL A 70 0.53 0.99 -5.34
CA VAL A 70 1.86 1.42 -5.78
C VAL A 70 2.64 1.87 -4.57
N ILE A 71 3.81 1.28 -4.36
CA ILE A 71 4.69 1.64 -3.25
C ILE A 71 6.03 2.10 -3.81
N THR A 72 6.43 3.31 -3.46
CA THR A 72 7.75 3.85 -3.83
C THR A 72 8.71 3.75 -2.64
N TRP A 73 9.82 3.05 -2.85
CA TRP A 73 10.85 2.79 -1.85
C TRP A 73 12.17 3.47 -2.19
N GLU A 74 13.01 3.64 -1.17
CA GLU A 74 14.40 4.04 -1.35
C GLU A 74 15.18 2.88 -1.99
N THR A 75 15.89 3.16 -3.09
CA THR A 75 16.85 2.21 -3.68
C THR A 75 18.20 2.38 -2.99
N ARG A 76 18.85 1.27 -2.64
CA ARG A 76 20.16 1.28 -1.96
C ARG A 76 21.37 1.57 -2.89
N SER A 77 21.15 2.11 -4.08
CA SER A 77 22.23 2.41 -5.02
C SER A 77 21.85 3.65 -5.80
N ASN A 78 22.82 4.57 -5.98
CA ASN A 78 22.83 5.88 -6.64
C ASN A 78 22.05 6.02 -7.99
N SER A 79 20.78 5.65 -7.99
CA SER A 79 19.86 5.46 -9.12
C SER A 79 18.45 5.68 -8.59
N ALA A 80 17.54 6.21 -9.42
CA ALA A 80 16.22 6.71 -9.04
C ALA A 80 15.41 5.80 -8.10
N ALA A 81 14.48 6.39 -7.32
CA ALA A 81 13.59 5.66 -6.42
C ALA A 81 12.87 4.50 -7.13
N GLY A 82 12.76 3.37 -6.45
CA GLY A 82 12.24 2.13 -7.00
C GLY A 82 10.77 2.01 -6.65
N THR A 83 9.95 1.58 -7.60
CA THR A 83 8.51 1.40 -7.39
C THR A 83 8.17 -0.08 -7.46
N VAL A 84 7.45 -0.56 -6.45
CA VAL A 84 6.81 -1.87 -6.42
C VAL A 84 5.32 -1.66 -6.65
N THR A 85 4.78 -2.27 -7.69
CA THR A 85 3.36 -2.20 -8.01
C THR A 85 2.74 -3.58 -7.86
N ALA A 86 1.63 -3.65 -7.17
CA ALA A 86 0.80 -4.84 -7.10
C ALA A 86 -0.58 -4.50 -7.68
N SER A 87 -1.04 -5.30 -8.64
CA SER A 87 -2.32 -5.11 -9.33
C SER A 87 -3.11 -6.42 -9.36
N TRP A 88 -4.42 -6.30 -9.30
CA TRP A 88 -5.38 -7.40 -9.35
C TRP A 88 -6.52 -7.01 -10.28
N PRO A 89 -7.30 -7.95 -10.83
CA PRO A 89 -8.50 -7.59 -11.58
C PRO A 89 -9.56 -6.99 -10.62
N ALA A 90 -10.36 -6.06 -11.13
CA ALA A 90 -11.26 -5.21 -10.33
C ALA A 90 -12.37 -5.97 -9.57
N ASP A 91 -12.61 -7.23 -9.92
CA ASP A 91 -13.52 -8.15 -9.25
C ASP A 91 -12.90 -8.84 -8.02
N VAL A 92 -11.58 -8.72 -7.81
CA VAL A 92 -10.90 -9.21 -6.61
C VAL A 92 -11.06 -8.20 -5.48
N ALA A 93 -12.02 -8.46 -4.59
CA ALA A 93 -12.20 -7.66 -3.39
C ALA A 93 -10.98 -7.77 -2.46
N VAL A 94 -10.19 -6.70 -2.37
CA VAL A 94 -9.18 -6.55 -1.31
C VAL A 94 -9.90 -6.16 -0.01
N SER A 95 -10.59 -7.13 0.58
CA SER A 95 -11.22 -6.96 1.88
C SER A 95 -10.22 -7.26 3.00
N ARG A 96 -10.47 -6.65 4.17
CA ARG A 96 -9.73 -6.70 5.45
C ARG A 96 -8.80 -7.93 5.57
N PRO A 97 -7.57 -7.80 6.12
CA PRO A 97 -6.75 -8.98 6.41
C PRO A 97 -7.59 -9.93 7.25
N GLN A 98 -7.95 -11.08 6.66
CA GLN A 98 -8.64 -12.14 7.37
C GLN A 98 -7.73 -12.49 8.55
N VAL A 99 -8.22 -12.28 9.76
CA VAL A 99 -7.54 -12.75 10.97
C VAL A 99 -7.35 -14.26 10.75
N ARG A 100 -6.09 -14.71 10.66
CA ARG A 100 -5.73 -16.09 10.29
C ARG A 100 -6.66 -17.10 10.95
N GLY A 101 -7.46 -17.80 10.13
CA GLY A 101 -8.40 -18.80 10.60
C GLY A 101 -9.19 -19.51 9.50
N GLU A 102 -9.39 -18.90 8.34
CA GLU A 102 -10.21 -19.50 7.27
C GLU A 102 -9.40 -19.58 5.97
N ALA A 103 -9.36 -20.78 5.41
CA ALA A 103 -8.62 -21.09 4.19
C ALA A 103 -9.13 -20.22 3.03
N TYR A 104 -8.21 -19.60 2.29
CA TYR A 104 -8.52 -19.02 0.99
C TYR A 104 -8.94 -20.15 0.06
N ASN A 105 -10.25 -20.30 -0.17
CA ASN A 105 -10.75 -21.07 -1.29
C ASN A 105 -10.53 -20.24 -2.56
N ALA A 106 -9.44 -20.53 -3.26
CA ALA A 106 -9.28 -20.03 -4.63
C ALA A 106 -10.50 -20.47 -5.47
N PRO A 107 -11.04 -19.61 -6.35
CA PRO A 107 -12.03 -20.07 -7.32
C PRO A 107 -11.42 -21.21 -8.17
N PRO A 108 -12.21 -22.22 -8.57
CA PRO A 108 -11.70 -23.31 -9.40
C PRO A 108 -11.09 -22.71 -10.67
N SER A 109 -9.85 -23.12 -10.97
CA SER A 109 -9.22 -22.79 -12.24
C SER A 109 -10.09 -23.36 -13.36
N THR A 110 -10.70 -22.49 -14.16
CA THR A 110 -11.24 -22.90 -15.46
C THR A 110 -10.03 -23.25 -16.33
N GLY A 111 -9.67 -24.53 -16.32
CA GLY A 111 -8.75 -25.09 -17.29
C GLY A 111 -9.29 -24.84 -18.69
N ASN A 112 -8.48 -24.19 -19.53
CA ASN A 112 -8.69 -24.27 -20.97
C ASN A 112 -8.16 -25.63 -21.45
N ALA A 113 -8.97 -26.25 -22.31
CA ALA A 113 -8.81 -27.58 -22.89
C ALA A 113 -7.52 -27.79 -23.68
#